data_AF-A0A108UC63-F1
#
_entry.id   AF-A0A108UC63-F1
#
_cell.length_a   1.000
_cell.length_b   1.000
_cell.length_c   1.000
_cell.angle_alpha   90.00
_cell.angle_beta   90.00
_cell.angle_gamma   90.00
#
_symmetry.space_group_name_H-M   'P 1'
#
loop_
_entity.id
_entity.type
_entity.pdbx_description
1 polymer ?
#
loop_
_entity_poly.entity_id
_entity_poly.type
_entity_poly.pdbx_seq_one_letter_code
_entity_poly.pdbx_strand_id
1 'polypeptide(L)'
;MAACNSGNAASEAAAATAPAEAAPATTAAPDANAQAAAMPAAAPAAADSATIVKNTEAAVSKGMAYADFRKAVLAQGWQPLVDAQCRANVIGGNYEKVCAKNPARCQICDDVPELNACSGDAHCLMQFTHAGVEGALKVTGYGEIKDWNVSGKDSGLQVSGWEVGKVEAAD
;
A
#
# COMPACT_ATOMS: atom_id res chain seq x y z
N MET A 1 10.48 -50.57 -3.90
CA MET A 1 9.13 -50.90 -3.38
C MET A 1 8.20 -49.80 -3.85
N ALA A 2 7.46 -50.07 -4.92
CA ALA A 2 6.41 -49.22 -5.43
C ALA A 2 5.10 -49.58 -4.74
N ALA A 3 4.29 -48.57 -4.40
CA ALA A 3 2.88 -48.76 -4.08
C ALA A 3 2.09 -47.58 -4.66
N CYS A 4 1.55 -47.81 -5.86
CA CYS A 4 0.37 -47.12 -6.36
C CYS A 4 -0.85 -47.59 -5.54
N ASN A 5 -1.81 -46.72 -5.26
CA ASN A 5 -3.19 -47.19 -5.14
C ASN A 5 -4.17 -46.18 -5.74
N SER A 6 -4.93 -46.70 -6.70
CA SER A 6 -6.01 -46.07 -7.44
C SER A 6 -7.32 -46.26 -6.68
N GLY A 7 -8.22 -45.28 -6.75
CA GLY A 7 -9.58 -45.38 -6.22
C GLY A 7 -10.55 -44.65 -7.13
N ASN A 8 -11.44 -45.42 -7.75
CA ASN A 8 -12.26 -45.14 -8.93
C ASN A 8 -13.60 -44.40 -8.63
N ALA A 9 -14.18 -43.91 -9.72
CA ALA A 9 -15.39 -43.09 -9.91
C ALA A 9 -16.77 -43.66 -9.52
N ALA A 10 -17.75 -42.74 -9.45
CA ALA A 10 -19.17 -42.85 -9.84
C ALA A 10 -19.67 -41.41 -10.15
N SER A 11 -20.06 -41.00 -11.37
CA SER A 11 -21.35 -41.19 -12.11
C SER A 11 -22.58 -40.81 -11.27
N GLU A 12 -23.64 -40.12 -11.71
CA GLU A 12 -24.05 -39.26 -12.84
C GLU A 12 -25.53 -38.84 -12.54
N ALA A 13 -26.19 -38.06 -13.42
CA ALA A 13 -27.63 -37.74 -13.50
C ALA A 13 -28.15 -36.50 -12.72
N ALA A 14 -29.11 -35.69 -13.19
CA ALA A 14 -29.76 -35.47 -14.48
C ALA A 14 -30.62 -34.18 -14.37
N ALA A 15 -31.01 -33.63 -15.51
CA ALA A 15 -31.73 -32.37 -15.74
C ALA A 15 -33.18 -32.28 -15.19
N ALA A 16 -33.68 -31.05 -15.03
CA ALA A 16 -35.09 -30.70 -15.32
C ALA A 16 -35.29 -29.18 -15.51
N THR A 17 -36.24 -28.85 -16.38
CA THR A 17 -36.53 -27.58 -17.07
C THR A 17 -37.74 -26.83 -16.43
N ALA A 18 -37.90 -25.54 -16.79
CA ALA A 18 -38.86 -24.49 -16.34
C ALA A 18 -40.39 -24.81 -16.53
N PRO A 19 -41.42 -23.94 -16.21
CA PRO A 19 -41.58 -22.53 -16.64
C PRO A 19 -42.33 -21.55 -15.68
N ALA A 20 -42.64 -20.36 -16.22
CA ALA A 20 -43.15 -19.12 -15.64
C ALA A 20 -44.68 -19.04 -15.36
N GLU A 21 -45.10 -18.05 -14.54
CA GLU A 21 -46.47 -17.52 -14.52
C GLU A 21 -46.49 -16.02 -14.13
N ALA A 22 -47.44 -15.25 -14.68
CA ALA A 22 -47.43 -13.79 -14.80
C ALA A 22 -48.57 -13.08 -14.00
N ALA A 23 -48.21 -11.97 -13.32
CA ALA A 23 -48.94 -10.70 -13.01
C ALA A 23 -50.42 -10.71 -12.53
N PRO A 24 -51.08 -9.56 -12.18
CA PRO A 24 -50.66 -8.18 -11.86
C PRO A 24 -51.31 -7.62 -10.54
N ALA A 25 -51.00 -6.38 -10.11
CA ALA A 25 -51.99 -5.37 -9.67
C ALA A 25 -51.37 -4.05 -9.17
N THR A 26 -52.03 -2.97 -9.61
CA THR A 26 -51.83 -1.53 -9.47
C THR A 26 -51.97 -0.98 -8.04
N THR A 27 -51.27 0.10 -7.68
CA THR A 27 -51.77 1.23 -6.85
C THR A 27 -50.95 2.50 -7.12
N ALA A 28 -51.61 3.65 -7.05
CA ALA A 28 -51.27 4.96 -7.62
C ALA A 28 -50.56 5.97 -6.68
N ALA A 29 -49.84 6.92 -7.32
CA ALA A 29 -49.62 8.36 -7.01
C ALA A 29 -49.00 8.78 -5.65
N PRO A 30 -48.43 10.01 -5.45
CA PRO A 30 -48.37 11.18 -6.37
C PRO A 30 -46.96 11.80 -6.57
N ASP A 31 -46.89 12.74 -7.51
CA ASP A 31 -45.84 13.75 -7.63
C ASP A 31 -45.62 14.54 -6.33
N ALA A 32 -44.38 14.61 -5.89
CA ALA A 32 -43.87 15.67 -5.02
C ALA A 32 -42.49 16.07 -5.52
N ASN A 33 -42.48 17.08 -6.40
CA ASN A 33 -41.30 17.81 -6.79
C ASN A 33 -40.74 18.55 -5.55
N ALA A 34 -39.94 17.85 -4.75
CA ALA A 34 -39.15 18.43 -3.68
C ALA A 34 -37.72 18.62 -4.20
N GLN A 35 -37.48 19.76 -4.86
CA GLN A 35 -36.12 20.24 -5.10
C GLN A 35 -35.53 20.66 -3.76
N ALA A 36 -34.97 19.69 -3.04
CA ALA A 36 -34.01 19.97 -1.99
C ALA A 36 -32.79 20.59 -2.66
N ALA A 37 -32.63 21.90 -2.49
CA ALA A 37 -31.37 22.57 -2.78
C ALA A 37 -30.30 21.94 -1.87
N ALA A 38 -29.56 20.97 -2.41
CA ALA A 38 -28.37 20.45 -1.79
C ALA A 38 -27.35 21.59 -1.76
N MET A 39 -27.19 22.22 -0.61
CA MET A 39 -25.97 22.97 -0.33
C MET A 39 -24.79 22.01 -0.52
N PRO A 40 -23.73 22.37 -1.24
CA PRO A 40 -22.53 21.54 -1.28
C PRO A 40 -21.91 21.55 0.12
N ALA A 41 -22.09 20.47 0.86
CA ALA A 41 -21.33 20.21 2.07
C ALA A 41 -19.89 19.87 1.67
N ALA A 42 -19.06 20.89 1.44
CA ALA A 42 -17.62 20.76 1.57
C ALA A 42 -17.27 20.95 3.06
N ALA A 43 -16.47 20.16 3.75
CA ALA A 43 -15.93 18.81 3.54
C ALA A 43 -15.33 18.41 4.91
N PRO A 44 -15.75 17.32 5.56
CA PRO A 44 -15.09 16.87 6.80
C PRO A 44 -13.72 16.20 6.55
N ALA A 45 -13.47 15.72 5.33
CA ALA A 45 -12.24 14.97 4.99
C ALA A 45 -10.97 15.86 4.91
N ALA A 46 -11.05 17.05 4.31
CA ALA A 46 -9.86 17.89 4.09
C ALA A 46 -9.28 18.50 5.39
N ALA A 47 -10.13 18.78 6.38
CA ALA A 47 -9.71 19.26 7.69
C ALA A 47 -9.00 18.16 8.50
N ASP A 48 -9.39 16.90 8.27
CA ASP A 48 -8.77 15.72 8.87
C ASP A 48 -7.38 15.46 8.25
N SER A 49 -7.28 15.47 6.91
CA SER A 49 -6.01 15.28 6.19
C SER A 49 -4.94 16.30 6.60
N ALA A 50 -5.28 17.59 6.63
CA ALA A 50 -4.34 18.64 6.99
C ALA A 50 -3.82 18.51 8.43
N THR A 51 -4.65 17.99 9.34
CA THR A 51 -4.27 17.74 10.73
C THR A 51 -3.33 16.54 10.84
N ILE A 52 -3.64 15.45 10.13
CA ILE A 52 -2.76 14.25 10.05
C ILE A 52 -1.37 14.63 9.55
N VAL A 53 -1.29 15.40 8.46
CA VAL A 53 -0.01 15.83 7.88
C VAL A 53 0.78 16.69 8.86
N LYS A 54 0.15 17.70 9.49
CA LYS A 54 0.82 18.54 10.49
C LYS A 54 1.34 17.75 11.69
N ASN A 55 0.56 16.80 12.19
CA ASN A 55 0.98 15.94 13.30
C ASN A 55 2.17 15.06 12.90
N THR A 56 2.17 14.57 11.66
CA THR A 56 3.28 13.78 11.10
C THR A 56 4.55 14.61 11.02
N GLU A 57 4.46 15.82 10.45
CA GLU A 57 5.59 16.76 10.35
C GLU A 57 6.15 17.16 11.71
N ALA A 58 5.30 17.31 12.73
CA ALA A 58 5.72 17.62 14.09
C ALA A 58 6.42 16.44 14.80
N ALA A 59 6.16 15.21 14.37
CA ALA A 59 6.71 14.00 14.97
C ALA A 59 8.05 13.55 14.37
N VAL A 60 8.47 14.14 13.25
CA VAL A 60 9.66 13.74 12.50
C VAL A 60 10.62 14.90 12.30
N SER A 61 11.88 14.60 12.01
CA SER A 61 12.91 15.61 11.79
C SER A 61 13.94 15.15 10.77
N LYS A 62 14.54 16.11 10.06
CA LYS A 62 15.63 15.83 9.13
C LYS A 62 16.88 15.36 9.89
N GLY A 63 17.56 14.35 9.36
CA GLY A 63 18.75 13.75 9.94
C GLY A 63 18.47 12.69 11.01
N MET A 64 17.21 12.44 11.37
CA MET A 64 16.88 11.34 12.27
C MET A 64 17.10 9.99 11.56
N ALA A 65 17.37 8.94 12.36
CA ALA A 65 17.45 7.59 11.83
C ALA A 65 16.11 7.20 11.18
N TYR A 66 16.19 6.49 10.05
CA TYR A 66 14.99 6.05 9.37
C TYR A 66 14.12 5.11 10.24
N ALA A 67 14.71 4.26 11.08
CA ALA A 67 13.94 3.41 12.00
C ALA A 67 13.07 4.24 12.96
N ASP A 68 13.60 5.35 13.49
CA ASP A 68 12.88 6.26 14.37
C ASP A 68 11.78 7.00 13.61
N PHE A 69 12.08 7.45 12.38
CA PHE A 69 11.09 8.08 11.50
C PHE A 69 9.93 7.13 11.20
N ARG A 70 10.25 5.90 10.79
CA ARG A 70 9.28 4.84 10.49
C ARG A 70 8.36 4.61 11.68
N LYS A 71 8.94 4.46 12.88
CA LYS A 71 8.17 4.28 14.11
C LYS A 71 7.21 5.45 14.37
N ALA A 72 7.68 6.70 14.20
CA ALA A 72 6.85 7.88 14.41
C ALA A 72 5.68 7.96 13.42
N VAL A 73 5.95 7.69 12.14
CA VAL A 73 4.94 7.68 11.06
C VAL A 73 3.90 6.58 11.27
N LEU A 74 4.32 5.36 11.59
CA LEU A 74 3.40 4.26 11.88
C LEU A 74 2.53 4.55 13.11
N ALA A 75 3.07 5.22 14.13
CA ALA A 75 2.30 5.63 15.32
C ALA A 75 1.21 6.68 15.02
N GLN A 76 1.33 7.42 13.91
CA GLN A 76 0.32 8.35 13.41
C GLN A 76 -0.72 7.67 12.50
N GLY A 77 -0.67 6.34 12.34
CA GLY A 77 -1.65 5.57 11.57
C GLY A 77 -1.30 5.37 10.09
N TRP A 78 -0.17 5.92 9.62
CA TRP A 78 0.32 5.64 8.28
C TRP A 78 0.67 4.16 8.14
N GLN A 79 0.50 3.61 6.94
CA GLN A 79 0.77 2.23 6.60
C GLN A 79 1.84 2.16 5.51
N PRO A 80 2.75 1.18 5.54
CA PRO A 80 3.69 0.96 4.44
C PRO A 80 2.95 0.74 3.12
N LEU A 81 3.38 1.43 2.07
CA LEU A 81 2.85 1.21 0.73
C LEU A 81 3.76 0.22 -0.01
N VAL A 82 3.26 -1.00 -0.21
CA VAL A 82 4.00 -2.06 -0.92
C VAL A 82 4.21 -1.69 -2.39
N ASP A 83 5.47 -1.67 -2.83
CA ASP A 83 5.84 -1.48 -4.23
C ASP A 83 6.18 -2.82 -4.92
N ALA A 84 5.39 -3.21 -5.90
CA ALA A 84 5.61 -4.40 -6.72
C ALA A 84 6.91 -4.34 -7.54
N GLN A 85 7.41 -3.13 -7.85
CA GLN A 85 8.65 -2.91 -8.60
C GLN A 85 9.88 -2.73 -7.70
N CYS A 86 9.76 -2.81 -6.37
CA CYS A 86 10.91 -2.60 -5.47
C CYS A 86 12.14 -3.41 -5.90
N ARG A 87 11.97 -4.68 -6.27
CA ARG A 87 13.09 -5.53 -6.68
C ARG A 87 13.74 -5.06 -7.98
N ALA A 88 12.93 -4.63 -8.96
CA ALA A 88 13.45 -4.05 -10.19
C ALA A 88 14.18 -2.72 -9.93
N ASN A 89 13.65 -1.89 -9.04
CA ASN A 89 14.18 -0.57 -8.70
C ASN A 89 15.45 -0.62 -7.84
N VAL A 90 15.57 -1.61 -6.95
CA VAL A 90 16.70 -1.76 -6.01
C VAL A 90 17.81 -2.64 -6.59
N ILE A 91 17.46 -3.70 -7.33
CA ILE A 91 18.43 -4.69 -7.83
C ILE A 91 18.74 -4.47 -9.32
N GLY A 92 17.83 -3.83 -10.06
CA GLY A 92 17.92 -3.61 -11.50
C GLY A 92 17.06 -4.60 -12.31
N GLY A 93 16.96 -4.37 -13.62
CA GLY A 93 16.09 -5.14 -14.52
C GLY A 93 16.46 -6.62 -14.74
N ASN A 94 17.46 -7.15 -14.05
CA ASN A 94 17.80 -8.58 -14.04
C ASN A 94 17.56 -9.22 -12.66
N TYR A 95 16.74 -8.58 -11.81
CA TYR A 95 16.54 -8.98 -10.42
C TYR A 95 16.13 -10.45 -10.29
N GLU A 96 15.33 -11.01 -11.19
CA GLU A 96 14.87 -12.40 -11.10
C GLU A 96 16.05 -13.39 -11.07
N LYS A 97 17.05 -13.17 -11.93
CA LYS A 97 18.26 -14.00 -11.97
C LYS A 97 19.14 -13.78 -10.74
N VAL A 98 19.24 -12.53 -10.28
CA VAL A 98 20.03 -12.16 -9.11
C VAL A 98 19.43 -12.74 -7.83
N CYS A 99 18.12 -12.56 -7.63
CA CYS A 99 17.37 -13.08 -6.49
C CYS A 99 17.36 -14.61 -6.48
N ALA A 100 17.21 -15.27 -7.63
CA ALA A 100 17.25 -16.74 -7.69
C ALA A 100 18.60 -17.32 -7.25
N LYS A 101 19.70 -16.60 -7.56
CA LYS A 101 21.05 -17.03 -7.17
C LYS A 101 21.43 -16.60 -5.75
N ASN A 102 20.91 -15.47 -5.29
CA ASN A 102 21.15 -14.94 -3.95
C ASN A 102 19.88 -14.25 -3.41
N PRO A 103 18.96 -15.00 -2.77
CA PRO A 103 17.70 -14.47 -2.27
C PRO A 103 17.86 -13.33 -1.28
N ALA A 104 18.94 -13.34 -0.48
CA ALA A 104 19.24 -12.30 0.51
C ALA A 104 19.43 -10.92 -0.13
N ARG A 105 19.80 -10.83 -1.41
CA ARG A 105 19.89 -9.53 -2.09
C ARG A 105 18.53 -8.85 -2.26
N CYS A 106 17.44 -9.61 -2.28
CA CYS A 106 16.11 -9.12 -2.60
C CYS A 106 15.19 -9.05 -1.37
N GLN A 107 15.63 -9.65 -0.26
CA GLN A 107 14.90 -9.69 1.01
C GLN A 107 14.57 -8.28 1.54
N ILE A 108 15.38 -7.28 1.20
CA ILE A 108 15.14 -5.90 1.65
C ILE A 108 13.77 -5.36 1.22
N CYS A 109 13.27 -5.78 0.05
CA CYS A 109 11.93 -5.40 -0.43
C CYS A 109 10.79 -6.12 0.32
N ASP A 110 11.10 -7.24 0.98
CA ASP A 110 10.14 -7.96 1.82
C ASP A 110 10.18 -7.42 3.26
N ASP A 111 11.37 -7.04 3.75
CA ASP A 111 11.59 -6.50 5.10
C ASP A 111 11.13 -5.03 5.24
N VAL A 112 11.28 -4.25 4.17
CA VAL A 112 10.91 -2.83 4.09
C VAL A 112 9.83 -2.67 3.01
N PRO A 113 8.57 -3.05 3.30
CA PRO A 113 7.50 -3.01 2.31
C PRO A 113 7.26 -1.62 1.73
N GLU A 114 7.52 -0.55 2.49
CA GLU A 114 7.43 0.82 1.99
C GLU A 114 8.55 1.23 1.02
N LEU A 115 9.57 0.39 0.82
CA LEU A 115 10.70 0.72 -0.05
C LEU A 115 10.26 0.70 -1.52
N ASN A 116 10.41 1.84 -2.17
CA ASN A 116 10.11 2.01 -3.60
C ASN A 116 11.37 1.83 -4.45
N ALA A 117 12.45 2.51 -4.07
CA ALA A 117 13.74 2.43 -4.75
C ALA A 117 14.88 2.67 -3.77
N CYS A 118 16.05 2.10 -4.05
CA CYS A 118 17.29 2.58 -3.45
C CYS A 118 18.45 2.42 -4.43
N SER A 119 19.07 3.54 -4.79
CA SER A 119 20.11 3.61 -5.82
C SER A 119 21.50 3.34 -5.25
N GLY A 120 22.46 3.05 -6.14
CA GLY A 120 23.84 2.74 -5.77
C GLY A 120 24.63 3.89 -5.16
N ASP A 121 24.10 5.12 -5.21
CA ASP A 121 24.61 6.33 -4.53
C ASP A 121 23.94 6.55 -3.16
N ALA A 122 23.27 5.53 -2.62
CA ALA A 122 22.68 5.50 -1.28
C ALA A 122 21.43 6.38 -1.09
N HIS A 123 20.80 6.85 -2.16
CA HIS A 123 19.48 7.48 -2.08
C HIS A 123 18.38 6.43 -2.06
N CYS A 124 17.60 6.36 -0.97
CA CYS A 124 16.45 5.48 -0.87
C CYS A 124 15.14 6.30 -0.84
N LEU A 125 14.13 5.79 -1.54
CA LEU A 125 12.78 6.34 -1.58
C LEU A 125 11.81 5.37 -0.91
N MET A 126 11.02 5.88 0.03
CA MET A 126 9.99 5.09 0.71
C MET A 126 8.63 5.79 0.62
N GLN A 127 7.56 5.01 0.68
CA GLN A 127 6.19 5.52 0.58
C GLN A 127 5.27 4.92 1.64
N PHE A 128 4.45 5.77 2.25
CA PHE A 128 3.40 5.38 3.19
C PHE A 128 2.06 5.93 2.74
N THR A 129 0.98 5.21 3.03
CA THR A 129 -0.40 5.65 2.77
C THR A 129 -1.17 5.83 4.08
N HIS A 130 -2.21 6.65 4.06
CA HIS A 130 -3.08 6.88 5.22
C HIS A 130 -4.54 7.02 4.74
N ALA A 131 -5.49 6.36 5.40
CA ALA A 131 -6.89 6.35 4.98
C ALA A 131 -7.53 7.76 4.91
N GLY A 132 -7.08 8.66 5.79
CA GLY A 132 -7.51 10.06 5.84
C GLY A 132 -6.71 11.04 4.98
N VAL A 133 -5.74 10.60 4.17
CA VAL A 133 -4.92 11.49 3.33
C VAL A 133 -4.91 10.98 1.89
N GLU A 134 -5.27 11.82 0.93
CA GLU A 134 -5.15 11.48 -0.49
C GLU A 134 -3.66 11.47 -0.90
N GLY A 135 -3.23 10.40 -1.56
CA GLY A 135 -1.86 10.22 -2.01
C GLY A 135 -1.00 9.40 -1.04
N ALA A 136 0.29 9.69 -1.01
CA ALA A 136 1.28 9.02 -0.16
C ALA A 136 2.22 10.03 0.50
N LEU A 137 2.66 9.71 1.71
CA LEU A 137 3.84 10.30 2.34
C LEU A 137 5.07 9.67 1.70
N LYS A 138 5.77 10.47 0.88
CA LYS A 138 7.01 10.12 0.22
C LYS A 138 8.17 10.55 1.10
N VAL A 139 9.16 9.67 1.25
CA VAL A 139 10.28 9.86 2.17
C VAL A 139 11.57 9.61 1.40
N THR A 140 12.53 10.53 1.55
CA THR A 140 13.88 10.36 0.99
C THR A 140 14.83 10.06 2.13
N GLY A 141 15.41 8.87 2.12
CA GLY A 141 16.53 8.47 2.96
C GLY A 141 17.86 8.59 2.23
N TYR A 142 18.95 8.78 2.97
CA TYR A 142 20.31 8.69 2.47
C TYR A 142 21.15 7.79 3.39
N GLY A 143 21.84 6.82 2.80
CA GLY A 143 22.78 5.93 3.50
C GLY A 143 22.53 4.43 3.30
N GLU A 144 22.97 3.62 4.25
CA GLU A 144 22.98 2.16 4.13
C GLU A 144 21.59 1.56 4.43
N ILE A 145 20.91 1.07 3.39
CA ILE A 145 19.55 0.52 3.52
C ILE A 145 19.49 -0.70 4.46
N LYS A 146 20.58 -1.43 4.69
CA LYS A 146 20.61 -2.52 5.68
C LYS A 146 20.37 -2.03 7.11
N ASP A 147 20.62 -0.76 7.38
CA ASP A 147 20.42 -0.14 8.69
C ASP A 147 18.98 0.39 8.86
N TRP A 148 18.03 -0.02 8.01
CA TRP A 148 16.65 0.46 8.04
C TRP A 148 15.96 0.32 9.40
N ASN A 149 16.37 -0.64 10.22
CA ASN A 149 15.83 -0.89 11.55
C ASN A 149 16.77 -0.43 12.69
N VAL A 150 17.90 0.20 12.37
CA VAL A 150 18.82 0.76 13.36
C VAL A 150 18.34 2.16 13.76
N SER A 151 18.20 2.38 15.07
CA SER A 151 17.70 3.64 15.63
C SER A 151 18.84 4.54 16.12
N GLY A 152 18.54 5.81 16.33
CA GLY A 152 19.47 6.77 16.93
C GLY A 152 20.72 7.04 16.09
N LYS A 153 21.80 7.40 16.77
CA LYS A 153 23.02 7.92 16.13
C LYS A 153 23.86 6.87 15.42
N ASP A 154 23.61 5.60 15.72
CA ASP A 154 24.35 4.47 15.15
C ASP A 154 23.78 4.04 13.78
N SER A 155 22.65 4.62 13.36
CA SER A 155 22.04 4.32 12.06
C SER A 155 22.88 4.88 10.91
N GLY A 156 23.23 3.99 9.98
CA GLY A 156 23.77 4.37 8.67
C GLY A 156 22.74 4.91 7.69
N LEU A 157 21.43 4.87 8.00
CA LEU A 157 20.36 5.40 7.16
C LEU A 157 19.63 6.55 7.85
N GLN A 158 19.68 7.73 7.24
CA GLN A 158 19.07 8.96 7.77
C GLN A 158 18.02 9.54 6.83
N VAL A 159 16.98 10.12 7.39
CA VAL A 159 15.95 10.83 6.61
C VAL A 159 16.46 12.20 6.19
N SER A 160 16.35 12.51 4.90
CA SER A 160 16.81 13.76 4.30
C SER A 160 15.67 14.70 3.90
N GLY A 161 14.45 14.16 3.73
CA GLY A 161 13.24 14.91 3.42
C GLY A 161 12.00 14.01 3.36
N TRP A 162 10.82 14.64 3.38
CA TRP A 162 9.53 14.00 3.20
C TRP A 162 8.51 15.00 2.65
N GLU A 163 7.51 14.50 1.94
CA GLU A 163 6.39 15.30 1.41
C GLU A 163 5.16 14.42 1.18
N VAL A 164 3.96 15.02 1.17
CA VAL A 164 2.76 14.33 0.68
C VAL A 164 2.60 14.64 -0.80
N GLY A 165 2.49 13.60 -1.61
CA GLY A 165 2.34 13.71 -3.06
C GLY A 165 1.47 12.61 -3.63
N LYS A 166 1.34 12.59 -4.96
CA LYS A 166 0.71 11.46 -5.64
C LYS A 166 1.49 10.18 -5.33
N VAL A 167 0.78 9.07 -5.22
CA VAL A 167 1.39 7.74 -5.17
C VAL A 167 2.22 7.57 -6.42
N GLU A 168 3.51 7.28 -6.26
CA GLU A 168 4.35 6.88 -7.38
C GLU A 168 4.11 5.39 -7.60
N ALA A 169 3.29 5.09 -8.62
CA ALA A 169 3.32 3.78 -9.25
C ALA A 169 4.63 3.73 -10.05
N ALA A 170 5.47 2.74 -9.77
CA ALA A 170 6.58 2.44 -10.63
C ALA A 170 6.01 1.84 -11.94
N ASP A 171 6.07 2.62 -13.02
CA ASP A 171 5.74 2.22 -14.39
C ASP A 171 6.69 1.12 -14.94
#